data_AF-A0A125PHX6-F1
#
_entry.id   AF-A0A125PHX6-F1
#
_cell.length_a   1.000
_cell.length_b   1.000
_cell.length_c   1.000
_cell.angle_alpha   90.00
_cell.angle_beta   90.00
_cell.angle_gamma   90.00
#
_symmetry.space_group_name_H-M   'P 1'
#
loop_
_entity.id
_entity.type
_entity.pdbx_description
1 polymer ?
#
loop_
_entity_poly.entity_id
_entity_poly.type
_entity_poly.pdbx_seq_one_letter_code
_entity_poly.pdbx_strand_id
1 'polypeptide(L)' 'LALPAPSDDDHVKLEVDGQAFSLYDKMGPTVVNTDGTLSRIADWAEKTPAERERILRVLGKRNMLRLDQKKAELG' A
#
# COMPACT_ATOMS: atom_id res chain seq x y z
N LEU A 1 12.33 25.44 3.53
CA LEU A 1 11.15 25.00 2.77
C LEU A 1 10.22 24.27 3.73
N ALA A 2 8.96 24.70 3.84
CA ALA A 2 7.93 23.95 4.56
C ALA A 2 7.31 22.89 3.63
N LEU A 3 6.95 21.73 4.16
CA LEU A 3 6.26 20.69 3.40
C LEU A 3 4.80 21.13 3.10
N PRO A 4 4.24 20.74 1.95
CA PRO A 4 2.84 21.01 1.62
C PRO A 4 1.90 20.30 2.60
N ALA A 5 0.77 20.93 2.92
CA ALA A 5 -0.28 20.32 3.72
C ALA A 5 -0.89 19.11 2.97
N PRO A 6 -1.28 18.04 3.68
CA PRO A 6 -1.93 16.89 3.05
C PRO A 6 -3.26 17.32 2.42
N SER A 7 -3.51 16.86 1.19
CA SER A 7 -4.75 17.11 0.45
C SER A 7 -5.84 16.10 0.86
N ASP A 8 -7.11 16.45 0.66
CA ASP A 8 -8.28 15.57 0.92
C ASP A 8 -8.39 14.37 -0.06
N ASP A 9 -7.47 14.24 -1.02
CA ASP A 9 -7.28 13.00 -1.78
C ASP A 9 -6.65 11.94 -0.86
N ASP A 10 -7.29 10.77 -0.75
CA ASP A 10 -6.79 9.64 0.05
C ASP A 10 -5.40 9.11 -0.38
N HIS A 11 -4.88 9.57 -1.52
CA HIS A 11 -3.63 9.11 -2.11
C HIS A 11 -2.69 10.26 -2.47
N VAL A 12 -1.44 10.13 -2.02
CA VAL A 12 -0.35 11.08 -2.34
C VAL A 12 -0.13 11.12 -3.85
N LYS A 13 -0.26 12.32 -4.44
CA LYS A 13 0.09 12.62 -5.82
C LYS A 13 1.42 13.37 -5.86
N LEU A 14 2.30 12.98 -6.77
CA LEU A 14 3.60 13.61 -7.01
C LEU A 14 3.60 14.26 -8.39
N GLU A 15 4.00 15.51 -8.48
CA GLU A 15 4.29 16.13 -9.78
C GLU A 15 5.70 15.73 -10.23
N VAL A 16 5.79 15.10 -11.40
CA VAL A 16 7.05 14.76 -12.07
C VAL A 16 6.96 15.30 -13.49
N ASP A 17 7.88 16.19 -13.85
CA ASP A 17 7.94 16.85 -15.17
C ASP A 17 6.61 17.50 -15.61
N GLY A 18 5.87 18.08 -14.67
CA GLY A 18 4.59 18.74 -14.92
C GLY A 18 3.39 17.80 -15.08
N GLN A 19 3.57 16.49 -14.86
CA GLN A 19 2.47 15.51 -14.79
C GLN A 19 2.23 15.04 -13.36
N ALA A 20 0.96 14.95 -12.96
CA ALA A 20 0.58 14.42 -11.66
C ALA A 20 0.53 12.88 -11.69
N PHE A 21 1.29 12.24 -10.80
CA PHE A 21 1.35 10.79 -10.63
C PHE A 21 0.79 10.38 -9.27
N SER A 22 -0.22 9.52 -9.26
CA SER A 22 -0.69 8.86 -8.04
C SER A 22 0.35 7.84 -7.57
N LEU A 23 0.93 8.06 -6.39
CA LEU A 23 1.92 7.15 -5.81
C LEU A 23 1.28 5.80 -5.48
N TYR A 24 0.01 5.81 -5.06
CA TYR A 24 -0.73 4.59 -4.76
C TYR A 24 -0.96 3.74 -6.02
N ASP A 25 -1.28 4.37 -7.16
CA ASP A 25 -1.49 3.63 -8.42
C ASP A 25 -0.21 2.96 -8.93
N LYS A 26 0.96 3.52 -8.60
CA LYS A 26 2.26 2.96 -8.99
C LYS A 26 2.77 1.91 -8.02
N MET A 27 2.58 2.11 -6.72
CA MET A 27 3.25 1.32 -5.69
C MET A 27 2.34 0.34 -4.97
N GLY A 28 1.05 0.65 -4.94
CA GLY A 28 0.04 -0.16 -4.28
C GLY A 28 0.15 -0.20 -2.76
N PRO A 29 -0.63 -1.10 -2.14
CA PRO A 29 -0.65 -1.25 -0.69
C PRO A 29 0.60 -1.96 -0.17
N THR A 30 0.91 -1.71 1.10
CA THR A 30 1.91 -2.48 1.83
C THR A 30 1.37 -3.86 2.20
N VAL A 31 2.21 -4.88 2.06
CA VAL A 31 1.95 -6.26 2.45
C VAL A 31 2.78 -6.58 3.68
N VAL A 32 2.15 -7.18 4.69
CA VAL A 32 2.86 -7.77 5.82
C VAL A 32 3.18 -9.21 5.46
N ASN A 33 4.45 -9.59 5.53
CA ASN A 33 4.90 -10.97 5.31
C ASN A 33 4.79 -11.80 6.59
N THR A 34 4.88 -13.13 6.47
CA THR A 34 4.76 -14.05 7.60
C THR A 34 5.88 -13.90 8.63
N ASP A 35 7.05 -13.45 8.20
CA ASP A 35 8.20 -13.17 9.08
C ASP A 35 8.10 -11.80 9.79
N GLY A 36 7.07 -11.01 9.48
CA GLY A 36 6.86 -9.66 10.01
C GLY A 36 7.51 -8.55 9.18
N THR A 37 8.23 -8.88 8.11
CA THR A 37 8.77 -7.86 7.19
C THR A 37 7.66 -7.23 6.35
N LEU A 38 7.94 -6.06 5.78
CA LEU A 38 7.01 -5.33 4.91
C LEU A 38 7.50 -5.41 3.47
N SER A 39 6.56 -5.64 2.55
CA SER A 39 6.81 -5.63 1.11
C SER A 39 5.73 -4.86 0.36
N ARG A 40 5.92 -4.68 -0.95
CA ARG A 40 4.90 -4.18 -1.88
C ARG A 40 4.66 -5.22 -2.98
N ILE A 41 3.55 -5.10 -3.67
CA ILE A 41 3.24 -5.95 -4.81
C ILE A 41 4.01 -5.41 -6.02
N ALA A 42 5.01 -6.16 -6.49
CA ALA A 42 5.92 -5.70 -7.55
C ALA A 42 5.17 -5.23 -8.80
N ASP A 43 4.25 -6.05 -9.31
CA ASP A 43 3.50 -5.76 -10.54
C ASP A 43 2.16 -5.05 -10.25
N TRP A 44 2.10 -4.17 -9.23
CA TRP A 44 0.83 -3.51 -8.87
C TRP A 44 0.32 -2.56 -9.96
N ALA A 45 1.22 -1.78 -10.55
CA ALA A 45 0.87 -0.78 -11.54
C ALA A 45 0.21 -1.39 -12.78
N GLU A 46 0.60 -2.62 -13.12
CA GLU A 46 0.14 -3.41 -14.26
C GLU A 46 -1.21 -4.10 -13.98
N LYS A 47 -1.64 -4.20 -12.72
CA LYS A 47 -2.91 -4.85 -12.38
C LYS A 47 -4.11 -4.06 -12.87
N THR A 48 -5.07 -4.80 -13.42
CA THR A 48 -6.40 -4.28 -13.75
C THR A 48 -7.17 -3.87 -12.50
N PRO A 49 -8.15 -2.96 -12.61
CA PRO A 49 -8.99 -2.58 -11.47
C PRO A 49 -9.65 -3.78 -10.76
N ALA A 50 -10.11 -4.78 -11.52
CA ALA A 50 -10.73 -5.98 -10.97
C ALA A 50 -9.75 -6.85 -10.16
N GLU A 51 -8.49 -6.96 -10.59
CA GLU A 51 -7.45 -7.67 -9.84
C GLU A 51 -7.07 -6.93 -8.56
N ARG A 52 -6.92 -5.59 -8.65
CA ARG A 52 -6.66 -4.73 -7.49
C ARG A 52 -7.77 -4.89 -6.44
N GLU A 53 -9.04 -4.84 -6.85
CA GLU A 53 -10.18 -5.01 -5.96
C GLU A 53 -10.15 -6.38 -5.25
N ARG A 54 -9.89 -7.46 -5.99
CA ARG A 54 -9.80 -8.82 -5.42
C ARG A 54 -8.67 -8.92 -4.39
N ILE A 55 -7.52 -8.31 -4.65
CA ILE A 55 -6.39 -8.29 -3.72
C ILE A 55 -6.77 -7.51 -2.46
N LEU A 56 -7.29 -6.28 -2.62
CA LEU A 56 -7.63 -5.41 -1.50
C LEU A 56 -8.69 -6.02 -0.58
N ARG A 57 -9.66 -6.75 -1.15
CA ARG A 57 -10.72 -7.44 -0.42
C ARG A 57 -10.19 -8.37 0.68
N VAL A 58 -9.04 -9.02 0.45
CA VAL A 58 -8.47 -9.99 1.39
C VAL A 58 -7.20 -9.50 2.09
N LEU A 59 -6.50 -8.51 1.52
CA LEU A 59 -5.20 -8.08 2.00
C LEU A 59 -5.27 -7.50 3.42
N GLY A 60 -6.25 -6.65 3.71
CA GLY A 60 -6.40 -6.03 5.03
C GLY A 60 -6.51 -7.07 6.15
N LYS A 61 -7.42 -8.05 5.99
CA LYS A 61 -7.61 -9.15 6.95
C LYS A 61 -6.34 -10.00 7.11
N ARG A 62 -5.64 -10.30 6.01
CA ARG A 62 -4.40 -11.09 6.04
C ARG A 62 -3.27 -10.35 6.75
N ASN A 63 -3.10 -9.06 6.47
CA ASN A 63 -2.08 -8.24 7.13
C ASN A 63 -2.34 -8.14 8.63
N MET A 64 -3.60 -7.93 9.04
CA MET A 64 -4.00 -7.89 10.45
C MET A 64 -3.66 -9.20 11.16
N LEU A 65 -4.06 -10.34 10.58
CA LEU A 65 -3.76 -11.66 11.15
C LEU A 65 -2.26 -11.89 11.32
N ARG A 66 -1.45 -11.53 10.31
CA ARG A 66 0.01 -11.69 10.36
C ARG A 66 0.65 -10.79 11.43
N LEU A 67 0.16 -9.56 11.59
CA LEU A 67 0.62 -8.66 12.66
C LEU A 67 0.25 -9.19 14.04
N ASP A 68 -0.98 -9.68 14.22
CA ASP A 68 -1.43 -10.22 15.51
C ASP A 68 -0.63 -11.46 15.91
N GLN A 69 -0.37 -12.35 14.94
CA GLN A 69 0.56 -13.49 15.13
C GLN A 69 1.94 -13.01 15.55
N LYS A 70 2.51 -12.02 14.83
CA LYS A 70 3.85 -11.52 15.14
C LYS A 70 3.93 -10.86 16.51
N LYS A 71 2.87 -10.16 16.94
CA LYS A 71 2.79 -9.57 18.28
C LYS A 71 2.72 -10.64 19.36
N ALA A 72 1.95 -11.71 19.14
CA ALA A 72 1.85 -12.82 20.08
C ALA A 72 3.16 -13.60 20.23
N GLU A 73 4.00 -13.67 19.18
CA GLU A 73 5.35 -14.24 19.26
C GLU A 73 6.34 -13.40 20.07
N LEU A 74 6.14 -12.08 20.12
CA LEU A 74 7.05 -11.12 20.75
C LEU A 74 6.67 -10.75 22.19
N GLY A 75 5.46 -11.11 22.63
CA GLY A 75 4.94 -10.88 23.98
C GLY A 75 5.13 -12.09 24.88
#